data_AF-A0A3B8LYJ3-F1
#
_entry.id   AF-A0A3B8LYJ3-F1
#
_cell.length_a   1.000
_cell.length_b   1.000
_cell.length_c   1.000
_cell.angle_alpha   90.00
_cell.angle_beta   90.00
_cell.angle_gamma   90.00
#
_symmetry.space_group_name_H-M   'P 1'
#
loop_
_entity.id
_entity.type
_entity.pdbx_description
1 polymer ?
#
loop_
_entity_poly.entity_id
_entity_poly.type
_entity_poly.pdbx_seq_one_letter_code
_entity_poly.pdbx_strand_id
1 'polypeptide(L)'
;MPDVWTGPRSWLVVLGVALLGTTAVAAQPQRSSGDDDDEYQPGLIGTYTAAGATVERIDPDIAFDWKGASPDSRLSVGPFRVRWGGRLLVRQPGRYRWHAFLSGTIQVSVDGRRVL
;
A
#
# COMPACT_ATOMS: atom_id res chain seq x y z
N MET A 1 -31.38 -56.13 47.13
CA MET A 1 -31.80 -55.38 48.33
C MET A 1 -30.99 -55.87 49.52
N PRO A 2 -30.67 -55.04 50.53
CA PRO A 2 -31.10 -53.65 50.75
C PRO A 2 -29.95 -52.67 51.08
N ASP A 3 -30.20 -51.36 50.93
CA ASP A 3 -29.82 -50.28 51.87
C ASP A 3 -30.33 -48.96 51.24
N VAL A 4 -31.37 -48.30 51.76
CA VAL A 4 -31.54 -47.58 53.04
C VAL A 4 -31.16 -46.09 52.90
N TRP A 5 -32.24 -45.29 52.97
CA TRP A 5 -32.38 -44.02 53.68
C TRP A 5 -32.12 -42.66 52.99
N THR A 6 -33.06 -41.77 53.32
CA THR A 6 -33.31 -40.40 52.85
C THR A 6 -32.49 -39.35 53.61
N GLY A 7 -31.81 -38.45 52.90
CA GLY A 7 -31.16 -37.26 53.46
C GLY A 7 -31.83 -35.95 53.01
N PRO A 8 -31.73 -34.86 53.80
CA PRO A 8 -32.45 -33.61 53.57
C PRO A 8 -31.75 -32.65 52.57
N ARG A 9 -32.58 -31.74 52.05
CA ARG A 9 -32.31 -30.68 51.07
C ARG A 9 -31.16 -29.75 51.53
N SER A 10 -30.16 -29.55 50.67
CA SER A 10 -29.14 -28.51 50.83
C SER A 10 -29.32 -27.40 49.78
N TRP A 11 -29.31 -26.17 50.29
CA TRP A 11 -29.35 -24.91 49.56
C TRP A 11 -27.97 -24.57 48.93
N LEU A 12 -28.01 -23.67 47.94
CA LEU A 12 -26.92 -23.23 47.07
C LEU A 12 -25.73 -22.54 47.79
N VAL A 13 -24.53 -22.62 47.14
CA VAL A 13 -23.65 -21.50 46.69
C VAL A 13 -22.14 -21.74 46.89
N VAL A 14 -21.46 -21.91 45.74
CA VAL A 14 -20.15 -21.39 45.23
C VAL A 14 -18.80 -21.71 45.91
N LEU A 15 -17.89 -22.27 45.10
CA LEU A 15 -16.50 -21.83 44.83
C LEU A 15 -16.01 -22.74 43.67
N GLY A 16 -15.64 -22.29 42.47
CA GLY A 16 -14.77 -21.18 42.13
C GLY A 16 -13.45 -21.76 41.61
N VAL A 17 -13.36 -22.11 40.32
CA VAL A 17 -12.07 -22.32 39.64
C VAL A 17 -12.17 -21.76 38.23
N ALA A 18 -11.60 -20.55 38.06
CA ALA A 18 -11.21 -20.03 36.76
C ALA A 18 -9.87 -20.65 36.38
N LEU A 19 -9.83 -21.47 35.33
CA LEU A 19 -8.58 -21.85 34.68
C LEU A 19 -8.37 -20.93 33.48
N LEU A 20 -7.51 -19.94 33.71
CA LEU A 20 -6.91 -19.09 32.69
C LEU A 20 -6.06 -19.95 31.77
N GLY A 21 -6.58 -20.28 30.58
CA GLY A 21 -5.76 -20.76 29.48
C GLY A 21 -5.00 -19.59 28.88
N THR A 22 -3.84 -19.23 29.42
CA THR A 22 -2.92 -18.32 28.73
C THR A 22 -2.25 -19.10 27.61
N THR A 23 -2.74 -19.00 26.38
CA THR A 23 -1.87 -19.25 25.23
C THR A 23 -0.86 -18.11 25.19
N ALA A 24 0.40 -18.41 25.48
CA ALA A 24 1.48 -17.51 25.13
C ALA A 24 1.48 -17.42 23.60
N VAL A 25 0.96 -16.31 23.06
CA VAL A 25 1.26 -15.94 21.68
C VAL A 25 2.76 -15.68 21.66
N ALA A 26 3.53 -16.61 21.11
CA ALA A 26 4.92 -16.33 20.78
C ALA A 26 4.89 -15.12 19.85
N ALA A 27 5.36 -13.98 20.34
CA ALA A 27 5.60 -12.81 19.51
C ALA A 27 6.63 -13.22 18.46
N GLN A 28 6.14 -13.60 17.28
CA GLN A 28 7.00 -13.77 16.13
C GLN A 28 7.70 -12.43 15.92
N PRO A 29 9.04 -12.40 15.78
CA PRO A 29 9.72 -11.17 15.40
C PRO A 29 9.06 -10.72 14.10
N GLN A 30 8.39 -9.58 14.17
CA GLN A 30 7.81 -8.93 13.02
C GLN A 30 8.98 -8.71 12.06
N ARG A 31 9.10 -9.55 11.01
CA ARG A 31 10.08 -9.32 9.95
C ARG A 31 9.87 -7.88 9.53
N SER A 32 10.93 -7.08 9.65
CA SER A 32 10.91 -5.66 9.35
C SER A 32 10.34 -5.49 7.94
N SER A 33 9.30 -4.69 7.81
CA SER A 33 8.78 -4.21 6.52
C SER A 33 9.82 -3.45 5.68
N GLY A 34 11.05 -3.28 6.18
CA GLY A 34 12.18 -2.71 5.46
C GLY A 34 12.87 -3.68 4.49
N ASP A 35 12.78 -5.00 4.70
CA ASP A 35 13.40 -5.96 3.76
C ASP A 35 12.56 -6.14 2.48
N ASP A 36 11.24 -5.90 2.56
CA ASP A 36 10.34 -5.93 1.39
C ASP A 36 10.40 -4.61 0.57
N ASP A 37 10.80 -3.49 1.20
CA ASP A 37 10.96 -2.19 0.51
C ASP A 37 12.12 -2.27 -0.51
N ASP A 38 13.15 -3.06 -0.24
CA ASP A 38 14.31 -3.27 -1.12
C ASP A 38 13.97 -4.06 -2.41
N GLU A 39 12.82 -4.74 -2.46
CA GLU A 39 12.34 -5.39 -3.68
C GLU A 39 11.86 -4.36 -4.73
N TYR A 40 11.42 -3.17 -4.27
CA TYR A 40 10.91 -2.13 -5.17
C TYR A 40 11.99 -1.15 -5.57
N GLN A 41 12.30 -1.11 -6.87
CA GLN A 41 13.16 -0.08 -7.41
C GLN A 41 12.47 1.30 -7.32
N PRO A 42 13.21 2.36 -6.92
CA PRO A 42 12.65 3.69 -6.84
C PRO A 42 12.30 4.24 -8.22
N GLY A 43 11.31 5.13 -8.25
CA GLY A 43 10.85 5.82 -9.45
C GLY A 43 9.65 5.16 -10.12
N LEU A 44 9.25 5.75 -11.24
CA LEU A 44 8.13 5.32 -12.08
C LEU A 44 8.61 5.04 -13.49
N ILE A 45 8.05 4.01 -14.11
CA ILE A 45 8.33 3.72 -15.52
C ILE A 45 7.53 4.72 -16.34
N GLY A 46 8.24 5.62 -17.02
CA GLY A 46 7.68 6.58 -17.96
C GLY A 46 7.78 6.06 -19.39
N THR A 47 6.62 5.85 -20.03
CA THR A 47 6.51 5.60 -21.47
C THR A 47 6.20 6.91 -22.17
N TYR A 48 7.16 7.43 -22.93
CA TYR A 48 7.10 8.68 -23.66
C TYR A 48 6.83 8.41 -25.14
N THR A 49 5.91 9.17 -25.74
CA THR A 49 5.60 9.07 -27.17
C THR A 49 5.56 10.45 -27.81
N ALA A 50 6.30 10.63 -28.91
CA ALA A 50 6.30 11.85 -29.72
C ALA A 50 6.50 11.50 -31.21
N ALA A 51 5.71 12.10 -32.10
CA ALA A 51 5.79 11.92 -33.56
C ALA A 51 5.96 10.45 -34.05
N GLY A 52 5.31 9.49 -33.39
CA GLY A 52 5.38 8.07 -33.75
C GLY A 52 6.57 7.29 -33.18
N ALA A 53 7.49 7.95 -32.46
CA ALA A 53 8.55 7.30 -31.70
C ALA A 53 8.12 7.10 -30.24
N THR A 54 8.55 5.98 -29.64
CA THR A 54 8.30 5.65 -28.24
C THR A 54 9.60 5.34 -27.52
N VAL A 55 9.71 5.84 -26.29
CA VAL A 55 10.86 5.68 -25.41
C VAL A 55 10.37 5.33 -24.01
N GLU A 56 11.04 4.38 -23.36
CA GLU A 56 10.82 4.07 -21.96
C GLU A 56 12.06 4.39 -21.13
N ARG A 57 11.83 4.90 -19.91
CA ARG A 57 12.85 5.08 -18.88
C ARG A 57 12.24 5.08 -17.49
N ILE A 58 13.08 4.91 -16.48
CA ILE A 58 12.70 5.11 -15.08
C ILE A 58 12.91 6.59 -14.75
N ASP A 59 11.85 7.26 -14.32
CA ASP A 59 11.91 8.61 -13.78
C ASP A 59 11.88 8.52 -12.25
N PRO A 60 12.92 8.97 -11.53
CA PRO A 60 12.95 8.90 -10.06
C PRO A 60 11.86 9.75 -9.42
N ASP A 61 11.50 10.88 -10.06
CA ASP A 61 10.45 11.80 -9.65
C ASP A 61 9.68 12.32 -10.88
N ILE A 62 8.40 12.70 -10.70
CA ILE A 62 7.64 13.44 -11.71
C ILE A 62 7.79 14.94 -11.44
N ALA A 63 8.92 15.51 -11.86
CA ALA A 63 9.22 16.93 -11.70
C ALA A 63 10.08 17.43 -12.88
N PHE A 64 9.42 17.95 -13.92
CA PHE A 64 10.09 18.33 -15.17
C PHE A 64 9.81 19.77 -15.56
N ASP A 65 10.86 20.46 -16.04
CA ASP A 65 10.76 21.74 -16.76
C ASP A 65 11.38 21.58 -18.15
N TRP A 66 10.57 21.12 -19.11
CA TRP A 66 11.02 20.92 -20.49
C TRP A 66 11.07 22.21 -21.31
N LYS A 67 10.36 23.27 -20.88
CA LYS A 67 10.16 24.51 -21.64
C LYS A 67 9.62 24.25 -23.05
N GLY A 68 10.50 24.19 -24.05
CA GLY A 68 10.18 23.82 -25.44
C GLY A 68 11.08 22.72 -26.00
N ALA A 69 11.88 22.06 -25.16
CA ALA A 69 12.75 20.96 -25.56
C ALA A 69 11.99 19.62 -25.62
N SER A 70 12.63 18.61 -26.23
CA SER A 70 12.13 17.24 -26.21
C SER A 70 12.27 16.64 -24.80
N PRO A 71 11.30 15.81 -24.33
CA PRO A 71 11.40 15.16 -23.03
C PRO A 71 12.51 14.10 -22.96
N ASP A 72 13.02 13.63 -24.10
CA ASP A 72 14.13 12.69 -24.24
C ASP A 72 14.86 12.95 -25.56
N SER A 73 16.20 12.85 -25.58
CA SER A 73 17.00 13.15 -26.79
C SER A 73 16.71 12.22 -27.97
N ARG A 74 16.08 11.06 -27.72
CA ARG A 74 15.65 10.11 -28.75
C ARG A 74 14.29 10.45 -29.37
N LEU A 75 13.60 11.46 -28.86
CA LEU A 75 12.29 11.90 -29.34
C LEU A 75 12.38 13.25 -30.05
N SER A 76 11.52 13.46 -31.04
CA SER A 76 11.38 14.75 -31.73
C SER A 76 10.88 15.84 -30.79
N VAL A 77 11.36 17.07 -30.98
CA VAL A 77 10.78 18.27 -30.35
C VAL A 77 9.34 18.48 -30.84
N GLY A 78 8.42 18.81 -29.93
CA GLY A 78 7.01 19.08 -30.25
C GLY A 78 6.04 18.48 -29.24
N PRO A 79 4.75 18.33 -29.60
CA PRO A 79 3.76 17.67 -28.74
C PRO A 79 4.14 16.23 -28.43
N PHE A 80 4.04 15.85 -27.15
CA PHE A 80 4.31 14.50 -26.68
C PHE A 80 3.28 14.07 -25.65
N ARG A 81 3.27 12.76 -25.35
CA ARG A 81 2.50 12.15 -24.26
C ARG A 81 3.44 11.34 -23.39
N VAL A 82 3.16 11.31 -22.09
CA VAL A 82 3.85 10.42 -21.14
C VAL A 82 2.82 9.63 -20.37
N ARG A 83 3.12 8.35 -20.12
CA ARG A 83 2.39 7.51 -19.17
C ARG A 83 3.38 7.03 -18.12
N TRP A 84 3.15 7.41 -16.87
CA TRP A 84 3.89 6.87 -15.74
C TRP A 84 3.13 5.72 -15.09
N GLY A 85 3.83 4.63 -14.79
CA GLY A 85 3.29 3.49 -14.07
C GLY A 85 4.27 3.01 -13.00
N GLY A 86 3.74 2.60 -11.86
CA GLY A 86 4.53 2.09 -10.75
C GLY A 86 3.70 1.93 -9.48
N ARG A 87 4.38 1.84 -8.34
CA ARG A 87 3.77 1.69 -7.02
C ARG A 87 4.10 2.92 -6.17
N LEU A 88 3.16 3.31 -5.31
CA LEU A 88 3.39 4.34 -4.31
C LEU A 88 3.48 3.69 -2.92
N LEU A 89 4.61 3.86 -2.25
CA LEU A 89 4.78 3.45 -0.87
C LEU A 89 4.17 4.50 0.07
N VAL A 90 3.11 4.12 0.79
CA VAL A 90 2.47 4.97 1.80
C VAL A 90 2.87 4.47 3.18
N ARG A 91 3.82 5.17 3.83
CA ARG A 91 4.36 4.75 5.13
C ARG A 91 3.40 4.98 6.30
N GLN A 92 2.48 5.93 6.16
CA GLN A 92 1.53 6.27 7.22
C GLN A 92 0.10 6.29 6.67
N PRO A 93 -0.86 5.62 7.31
CA PRO A 93 -2.25 5.71 6.91
C PRO A 93 -2.76 7.14 7.11
N GLY A 94 -3.56 7.64 6.18
CA GLY A 94 -4.08 9.00 6.26
C GLY A 94 -4.84 9.45 5.03
N ARG A 95 -5.34 10.69 5.08
CA ARG A 95 -5.95 11.36 3.93
C ARG A 95 -4.89 12.14 3.18
N TYR A 96 -4.68 11.78 1.92
CA TYR A 96 -3.74 12.44 1.02
C TYR A 96 -4.48 13.36 0.05
N ARG A 97 -3.85 14.50 -0.27
CA ARG A 97 -4.33 15.43 -1.30
C ARG A 97 -3.34 15.41 -2.45
N TRP A 98 -3.87 15.25 -3.66
CA TRP A 98 -3.10 15.22 -4.89
C TRP A 98 -3.10 16.59 -5.54
N HIS A 99 -1.95 17.00 -6.05
CA HIS A 99 -1.76 18.25 -6.75
C HIS A 99 -0.95 18.00 -8.01
N ALA A 100 -1.24 18.77 -9.06
CA ALA A 100 -0.41 18.81 -10.25
C ALA A 100 -0.28 20.26 -10.72
N PHE A 101 0.94 20.63 -11.06
CA PHE A 101 1.25 21.89 -11.74
C PHE A 101 1.85 21.52 -13.08
N LEU A 102 1.19 21.92 -14.16
CA LEU A 102 1.55 21.49 -15.50
C LEU A 102 1.12 22.49 -16.57
N SER A 103 1.78 22.40 -17.72
CA SER A 103 1.26 22.85 -18.99
C SER A 103 0.65 21.64 -19.71
N GLY A 104 -0.62 21.73 -20.11
CA GLY A 104 -1.35 20.65 -20.77
C GLY A 104 -2.38 19.96 -19.85
N THR A 105 -2.55 18.65 -20.04
CA THR A 105 -3.58 17.86 -19.35
C THR A 105 -2.98 16.67 -18.62
N ILE A 106 -3.47 16.40 -17.41
CA ILE A 106 -3.11 15.23 -16.62
C ILE A 106 -4.36 14.49 -16.17
N GLN A 107 -4.24 13.17 -16.05
CA GLN A 107 -5.15 12.32 -15.33
C GLN A 107 -4.31 11.42 -14.42
N VAL A 108 -4.69 11.33 -13.14
CA VAL A 108 -3.99 10.47 -12.17
C VAL A 108 -4.99 9.49 -11.59
N SER A 109 -4.62 8.21 -11.60
CA SER A 109 -5.38 7.15 -10.95
C SER A 109 -4.48 6.41 -9.97
N VAL A 110 -5.02 6.09 -8.79
CA VAL A 110 -4.39 5.30 -7.75
C VAL A 110 -5.32 4.16 -7.41
N ASP A 111 -4.84 2.92 -7.49
CA ASP A 111 -5.64 1.70 -7.30
C ASP A 111 -6.95 1.70 -8.11
N GLY A 112 -6.87 2.13 -9.37
CA GLY A 112 -8.01 2.22 -10.29
C GLY A 112 -8.97 3.39 -10.04
N ARG A 113 -8.81 4.13 -8.94
CA ARG A 113 -9.61 5.32 -8.63
C ARG A 113 -8.95 6.58 -9.17
N ARG A 114 -9.70 7.36 -9.96
CA ARG A 114 -9.24 8.69 -10.43
C ARG A 114 -9.14 9.66 -9.25
N VAL A 115 -7.98 10.31 -9.11
CA VAL A 115 -7.69 11.31 -8.06
C VAL A 115 -7.38 12.70 -8.63
N LEU A 116 -7.00 12.79 -9.92
CA LEU A 116 -6.93 14.02 -10.74
C LEU A 116 -7.46 13.72 -12.15
#